data_AF-A0A2I0DZ64-F1
#
_entry.id   AF-A0A2I0DZ64-F1
#
_cell.length_a   1.000
_cell.length_b   1.000
_cell.length_c   1.000
_cell.angle_alpha   90.00
_cell.angle_beta   90.00
_cell.angle_gamma   90.00
#
_symmetry.space_group_name_H-M   'P 1'
#
loop_
_entity.id
_entity.type
_entity.pdbx_description
1 polymer ?
#
loop_
_entity_poly.entity_id
_entity_poly.type
_entity_poly.pdbx_seq_one_letter_code
_entity_poly.pdbx_strand_id
1 'polypeptide(L)'
;MDILSTGIGFLIGTATGACGNYFAAKYTDKRKLKEHRVNQNEVFKSLCIDHPTLLKEMKTDLEDPKEVFQRDFSVASKKYSYGGFHEDYVYYEEEHNELINILKLMSSKNCIVRLSSAGGSGTAPRYRFSEWFSEQLLNWKAT
;
A
#
# COMPACT_ATOMS: atom_id res chain seq x y z
N MET A 1 -5.02 -59.28 -19.48
CA MET A 1 -5.26 -57.83 -19.33
C MET A 1 -4.07 -57.12 -19.94
N ASP A 2 -4.31 -56.20 -20.88
CA ASP A 2 -3.24 -55.54 -21.63
C ASP A 2 -2.62 -54.39 -20.82
N ILE A 3 -1.41 -54.62 -20.35
CA ILE A 3 -0.55 -53.68 -19.60
C ILE A 3 -0.36 -52.35 -20.35
N LEU A 4 -0.42 -52.39 -21.69
CA LEU A 4 -0.36 -51.22 -22.56
C LEU A 4 -1.58 -50.29 -22.39
N SER A 5 -2.78 -50.84 -22.22
CA SER A 5 -4.01 -50.07 -22.02
C SER A 5 -4.02 -49.37 -20.65
N THR A 6 -3.54 -50.07 -19.62
CA THR A 6 -3.40 -49.50 -18.27
C THR A 6 -2.36 -48.38 -18.22
N GLY A 7 -1.23 -48.53 -18.94
CA GLY A 7 -0.19 -47.50 -19.02
C GLY A 7 -0.64 -46.22 -19.72
N ILE A 8 -1.42 -46.34 -20.81
CA ILE A 8 -1.98 -45.18 -21.54
C ILE A 8 -3.01 -44.43 -20.69
N GLY A 9 -3.90 -45.15 -20.00
CA GLY A 9 -4.87 -44.53 -19.08
C GLY A 9 -4.21 -43.77 -17.93
N PHE A 10 -3.11 -44.31 -17.38
CA PHE A 10 -2.33 -43.66 -16.34
C PHE A 10 -1.65 -42.37 -16.82
N LEU A 11 -1.07 -42.37 -18.02
CA LEU A 11 -0.44 -41.18 -18.63
C LEU A 11 -1.45 -40.07 -18.94
N ILE A 12 -2.64 -40.42 -19.45
CA ILE A 12 -3.71 -39.44 -19.72
C ILE A 12 -4.29 -38.89 -18.41
N GLY A 13 -4.47 -39.75 -17.39
CA GLY A 13 -4.95 -39.34 -16.08
C GLY A 13 -3.99 -38.38 -15.37
N THR A 14 -2.69 -38.66 -15.41
CA THR A 14 -1.65 -37.80 -14.81
C THR A 14 -1.49 -36.49 -15.57
N ALA A 15 -1.51 -36.50 -16.90
CA ALA A 15 -1.47 -35.27 -17.71
C ALA A 15 -2.71 -34.38 -17.47
N THR A 16 -3.91 -34.96 -17.41
CA THR A 16 -5.16 -34.21 -17.12
C THR A 16 -5.17 -33.66 -15.69
N GLY A 17 -4.71 -34.44 -14.70
CA GLY A 17 -4.60 -33.99 -13.31
C GLY A 17 -3.59 -32.85 -13.11
N ALA A 18 -2.41 -32.96 -13.71
CA ALA A 18 -1.36 -31.94 -13.63
C ALA A 18 -1.77 -30.64 -14.36
N CYS A 19 -2.34 -30.75 -15.56
CA CYS A 19 -2.85 -29.60 -16.31
C CYS A 19 -4.02 -28.93 -15.59
N GLY A 20 -4.97 -29.71 -15.08
CA GLY A 20 -6.11 -29.19 -14.31
C GLY A 20 -5.67 -28.41 -13.08
N ASN A 21 -4.68 -28.93 -12.33
CA ASN A 21 -4.14 -28.26 -11.15
C ASN A 21 -3.40 -26.96 -11.52
N TYR A 22 -2.63 -26.94 -12.62
CA TYR A 22 -1.95 -25.74 -13.10
C TYR A 22 -2.94 -24.63 -13.51
N PHE A 23 -3.97 -24.96 -14.27
CA PHE A 23 -4.99 -23.98 -14.65
C PHE A 23 -5.77 -23.50 -13.41
N ALA A 24 -6.17 -24.40 -12.51
CA ALA A 24 -6.87 -24.03 -11.28
C ALA A 24 -6.03 -23.09 -10.40
N ALA A 25 -4.73 -23.37 -10.23
CA ALA A 25 -3.80 -22.50 -9.52
C ALA A 25 -3.70 -21.12 -10.18
N LYS A 26 -3.51 -21.09 -11.51
CA LYS A 26 -3.42 -19.84 -12.28
C LYS A 26 -4.68 -18.97 -12.18
N TYR A 27 -5.87 -19.56 -12.25
CA TYR A 27 -7.13 -18.82 -12.09
C TYR A 27 -7.35 -18.36 -10.65
N THR A 28 -6.93 -19.15 -9.67
CA THR A 28 -6.98 -18.78 -8.25
C THR A 28 -6.09 -17.57 -7.96
N ASP A 29 -4.90 -17.52 -8.53
CA ASP A 29 -3.97 -16.39 -8.35
C ASP A 29 -4.50 -15.11 -8.99
N LYS A 30 -5.06 -15.20 -10.20
CA LYS A 30 -5.72 -14.05 -10.86
C LYS A 30 -6.87 -13.49 -10.02
N ARG A 31 -7.67 -14.36 -9.40
CA ARG A 31 -8.78 -13.93 -8.52
C ARG A 31 -8.25 -13.21 -7.28
N LYS A 32 -7.24 -13.76 -6.61
CA LYS A 32 -6.61 -13.14 -5.43
C LYS A 32 -6.06 -11.75 -5.75
N LEU A 33 -5.41 -11.58 -6.89
CA LEU A 33 -4.91 -10.27 -7.34
C LEU A 33 -6.05 -9.27 -7.56
N LYS A 34 -7.17 -9.72 -8.16
CA LYS A 34 -8.35 -8.88 -8.36
C LYS A 34 -8.99 -8.49 -7.02
N GLU A 35 -9.17 -9.44 -6.11
CA GLU A 35 -9.70 -9.20 -4.77
C GLU A 35 -8.83 -8.23 -3.98
N HIS A 36 -7.50 -8.39 -4.07
CA HIS A 36 -6.54 -7.47 -3.45
C HIS A 36 -6.70 -6.03 -3.96
N ARG A 37 -6.81 -5.85 -5.29
CA ARG A 37 -7.01 -4.53 -5.89
C ARG A 37 -8.36 -3.92 -5.53
N VAL A 38 -9.42 -4.71 -5.46
CA VAL A 38 -10.75 -4.24 -5.02
C VAL A 38 -10.68 -3.75 -3.58
N ASN A 39 -10.09 -4.54 -2.68
CA ASN A 39 -9.92 -4.17 -1.28
C ASN A 39 -9.08 -2.89 -1.12
N GLN A 40 -7.99 -2.73 -1.86
CA GLN A 40 -7.20 -1.48 -1.86
C GLN A 40 -8.03 -0.27 -2.29
N ASN A 41 -8.88 -0.42 -3.31
CA ASN A 41 -9.77 0.65 -3.76
C ASN A 41 -10.83 1.02 -2.71
N GLU A 42 -11.39 0.03 -2.02
CA GLU A 42 -12.37 0.26 -0.94
C GLU A 42 -11.73 0.97 0.25
N VAL A 43 -10.54 0.52 0.66
CA VAL A 43 -9.74 1.19 1.71
C VAL A 43 -9.46 2.64 1.32
N PHE A 44 -8.98 2.87 0.10
CA PHE A 44 -8.67 4.21 -0.39
C PHE A 44 -9.91 5.12 -0.38
N LYS A 45 -11.05 4.62 -0.88
CA LYS A 45 -12.32 5.37 -0.87
C LYS A 45 -12.77 5.75 0.53
N SER A 46 -12.69 4.83 1.50
CA SER A 46 -13.02 5.14 2.90
C SER A 46 -12.13 6.26 3.42
N LEU A 47 -10.82 6.15 3.24
CA LEU A 47 -9.87 7.18 3.69
C LEU A 47 -10.16 8.56 3.07
N CYS A 48 -10.51 8.62 1.78
CA CYS A 48 -10.86 9.87 1.12
C CYS A 48 -12.18 10.49 1.63
N ILE A 49 -13.13 9.67 2.09
CA ILE A 49 -14.40 10.13 2.67
C ILE A 49 -14.18 10.61 4.11
N ASP A 50 -13.42 9.84 4.88
CA ASP A 50 -13.26 10.05 6.32
C ASP A 50 -12.24 11.15 6.64
N HIS A 51 -11.20 11.30 5.80
CA HIS A 51 -10.08 12.21 6.05
C HIS A 51 -9.70 13.08 4.82
N PRO A 52 -10.66 13.71 4.12
CA PRO A 52 -10.41 14.36 2.82
C PRO A 52 -9.35 15.45 2.86
N THR A 53 -9.24 16.21 3.95
CA THR A 53 -8.26 17.29 4.09
C THR A 53 -6.82 16.77 4.04
N LEU A 54 -6.50 15.76 4.86
CA LEU A 54 -5.19 15.14 4.90
C LEU A 54 -4.82 14.50 3.55
N LEU A 55 -5.77 13.77 2.94
CA LEU A 55 -5.52 13.10 1.66
C LEU A 55 -5.31 14.11 0.52
N LYS A 56 -5.96 15.28 0.56
CA LYS A 56 -5.74 16.35 -0.41
C LYS A 56 -4.36 16.97 -0.27
N GLU A 57 -3.92 17.22 0.96
CA GLU A 57 -2.57 17.71 1.24
C GLU A 57 -1.51 16.73 0.74
N MET A 58 -1.62 15.45 1.12
CA MET A 58 -0.74 14.38 0.64
C MET A 58 -0.71 14.26 -0.88
N LYS A 59 -1.86 14.47 -1.54
CA LYS A 59 -1.93 14.49 -3.00
C LYS A 59 -1.16 15.67 -3.58
N THR A 60 -1.36 16.87 -3.04
CA THR A 60 -0.67 18.08 -3.50
C THR A 60 0.84 17.94 -3.38
N ASP A 61 1.32 17.37 -2.29
CA ASP A 61 2.75 17.08 -2.10
C ASP A 61 3.26 16.12 -3.19
N LEU A 62 2.58 15.00 -3.43
CA LEU A 62 2.98 14.04 -4.47
C LEU A 62 2.90 14.59 -5.90
N GLU A 63 2.10 15.63 -6.13
CA GLU A 63 1.99 16.31 -7.42
C GLU A 63 3.10 17.34 -7.67
N ASP A 64 4.00 17.60 -6.70
CA ASP A 64 5.11 18.55 -6.89
C ASP A 64 6.08 18.05 -7.99
N PRO A 65 6.20 18.77 -9.12
CA PRO A 65 7.09 18.38 -10.21
C PRO A 65 8.58 18.39 -9.83
N LYS A 66 8.98 19.03 -8.72
CA LYS A 66 10.36 19.05 -8.23
C LYS A 66 10.74 17.78 -7.47
N GLU A 67 9.75 17.07 -6.93
CA GLU A 67 9.94 15.97 -5.99
C GLU A 67 9.25 14.68 -6.47
N VAL A 68 9.38 14.38 -7.76
CA VAL A 68 8.69 13.28 -8.46
C VAL A 68 8.85 11.90 -7.77
N PHE A 69 9.99 11.64 -7.14
CA PHE A 69 10.27 10.38 -6.44
C PHE A 69 10.16 10.47 -4.92
N GLN A 70 9.85 11.64 -4.36
CA GLN A 70 9.70 11.80 -2.94
C GLN A 70 8.43 11.09 -2.46
N ARG A 71 8.60 10.11 -1.59
CA ARG A 71 7.51 9.35 -0.97
C ARG A 71 7.60 9.35 0.56
N ASP A 72 8.65 9.99 1.09
CA ASP A 72 8.92 10.04 2.51
C ASP A 72 8.30 11.30 3.10
N PHE A 73 7.77 11.15 4.30
CA PHE A 73 7.24 12.25 5.09
C PHE A 73 7.49 12.03 6.58
N SER A 74 7.55 13.14 7.29
CA SER A 74 7.70 13.20 8.73
C SER A 74 6.41 13.71 9.39
N VAL A 75 6.21 13.31 10.64
CA VAL A 75 5.16 13.87 11.50
C VAL A 75 5.82 14.70 12.58
N ALA A 76 5.45 15.97 12.64
CA ALA A 76 5.96 16.89 13.64
C ALA A 76 4.82 17.44 14.50
N SER A 77 5.19 18.02 15.63
CA SER A 77 4.31 18.82 16.47
C SER A 77 4.91 20.20 16.58
N LYS A 78 4.10 21.24 16.39
CA LYS A 78 4.51 22.64 16.58
C LYS A 78 4.90 22.95 18.03
N LYS A 79 4.53 22.09 18.98
CA LYS A 79 4.84 22.24 20.41
C LYS A 79 6.23 21.73 20.77
N TYR A 80 6.81 20.85 19.97
CA TYR A 80 8.10 20.22 20.24
C TYR A 80 9.09 20.53 19.12
N SER A 81 10.32 20.88 19.47
CA SER A 81 11.40 21.01 18.49
C SER A 81 12.00 19.63 18.24
N TYR A 82 11.92 19.17 16.99
CA TYR A 82 12.61 17.97 16.54
C TYR A 82 13.96 18.36 15.94
N GLY A 83 15.00 17.59 16.23
CA GLY A 83 16.31 17.78 15.62
C GLY A 83 16.35 17.12 14.24
N GLY A 84 16.93 17.83 13.26
CA GLY A 84 17.16 17.32 11.91
C GLY A 84 16.19 17.93 10.90
N PHE A 85 16.70 18.81 10.04
CA PHE A 85 16.01 19.18 8.80
C PHE A 85 16.11 17.98 7.86
N HIS A 86 15.01 17.27 7.67
CA HIS A 86 14.91 16.25 6.63
C HIS A 86 14.26 16.90 5.40
N GLU A 87 14.77 16.55 4.22
CA GLU A 87 14.16 16.88 2.93
C GLU A 87 12.96 15.95 2.71
N ASP A 88 11.96 16.03 3.58
CA ASP A 88 10.71 15.30 3.45
C ASP A 88 9.49 16.17 3.78
N TYR A 89 8.33 15.75 3.27
CA TYR A 89 7.06 16.42 3.58
C TYR A 89 6.81 16.35 5.08
N VAL A 90 6.25 17.41 5.67
CA VAL A 90 6.02 17.47 7.12
C VAL A 90 4.56 17.72 7.40
N TYR A 91 3.90 16.75 8.03
CA TYR A 91 2.55 16.91 8.53
C TYR A 91 2.56 17.23 10.03
N TYR A 92 1.78 18.23 10.43
CA TYR A 92 1.71 18.65 11.83
C TYR A 92 0.52 18.03 12.56
N GLU A 93 0.77 17.49 13.76
CA GLU A 93 -0.28 16.94 14.63
C GLU A 93 -1.39 17.96 14.94
N GLU A 94 -1.06 19.25 14.98
CA GLU A 94 -2.02 20.31 15.26
C GLU A 94 -2.93 20.69 14.08
N GLU A 95 -2.61 20.25 12.87
CA GLU A 95 -3.38 20.58 11.65
C GLU A 95 -4.43 19.52 11.33
N HIS A 96 -4.25 18.30 11.85
CA HIS A 96 -5.13 17.17 11.60
C HIS A 96 -5.53 16.50 12.92
N ASN A 97 -6.80 16.60 13.27
CA ASN A 97 -7.33 15.90 14.44
C ASN A 97 -7.05 14.40 14.33
N GLU A 98 -6.53 13.80 15.40
CA GLU A 98 -6.22 12.37 15.48
C GLU A 98 -5.19 11.89 14.44
N LEU A 99 -4.33 12.77 13.89
CA LEU A 99 -3.33 12.44 12.86
C LEU A 99 -2.58 11.14 13.14
N ILE A 100 -2.06 11.00 14.36
CA ILE A 100 -1.31 9.81 14.78
C ILE A 100 -2.15 8.53 14.67
N ASN A 101 -3.43 8.59 15.02
CA ASN A 101 -4.33 7.44 14.94
C ASN A 101 -4.76 7.15 13.50
N ILE A 102 -4.94 8.18 12.67
CA ILE A 102 -5.14 8.03 11.21
C ILE A 102 -3.94 7.35 10.58
N LEU A 103 -2.71 7.76 10.92
CA LEU A 103 -1.49 7.15 10.39
C LEU A 103 -1.30 5.70 10.85
N LYS A 104 -1.66 5.36 12.09
CA LYS A 104 -1.71 3.95 12.54
C LYS A 104 -2.69 3.13 11.71
N LEU A 105 -3.89 3.68 11.45
CA LEU A 105 -4.88 3.04 10.59
C LEU A 105 -4.32 2.84 9.18
N MET A 106 -3.77 3.88 8.57
CA MET A 106 -3.15 3.82 7.24
C MET A 106 -2.01 2.79 7.18
N SER A 107 -1.19 2.71 8.23
CA SER A 107 -0.12 1.71 8.32
C SER A 107 -0.68 0.29 8.42
N SER A 108 -1.74 0.06 9.22
CA SER A 108 -2.41 -1.24 9.30
C SER A 108 -3.01 -1.72 7.97
N LYS A 109 -3.31 -0.78 7.06
CA LYS A 109 -3.84 -1.04 5.72
C LYS A 109 -2.76 -1.07 4.63
N ASN A 110 -1.48 -0.98 5.01
CA ASN A 110 -0.34 -0.91 4.09
C ASN A 110 -0.37 0.29 3.13
N CYS A 111 -1.05 1.38 3.50
CA CYS A 111 -1.00 2.64 2.77
C CYS A 111 0.34 3.36 2.99
N ILE A 112 0.90 3.21 4.19
CA ILE A 112 2.19 3.77 4.58
C ILE A 112 3.02 2.76 5.38
N VAL A 113 4.33 2.91 5.33
CA VAL A 113 5.28 2.12 6.10
C VAL A 113 6.07 3.06 7.00
N ARG A 114 6.15 2.74 8.30
CA ARG A 114 6.98 3.50 9.22
C ARG A 114 8.45 3.19 8.94
N LEU A 115 9.26 4.22 8.73
CA LEU A 115 10.69 4.09 8.56
C LEU A 115 11.36 4.01 9.93
N SER A 116 12.32 3.12 10.09
CA SER A 116 13.16 3.10 11.28
C SER A 116 14.09 4.32 11.22
N SER A 117 13.93 5.25 12.15
CA SER A 117 14.90 6.32 12.30
C SER A 117 16.21 5.72 12.81
N ALA A 118 17.24 5.76 11.97
CA ALA A 118 18.58 5.40 12.38
C ALA A 118 19.11 6.45 13.37
N GLY A 119 18.84 6.25 14.66
CA GLY A 119 19.53 6.92 15.76
C GLY A 119 18.75 8.05 16.47
N GLY A 120 18.64 7.90 17.80
CA GLY A 120 18.39 8.99 18.75
C GLY A 120 16.94 9.19 19.19
N SER A 121 16.69 9.20 20.50
CA SER A 121 15.44 9.71 21.07
C SER A 121 15.36 11.22 20.82
N GLY A 122 14.67 11.64 19.76
CA GLY A 122 14.54 13.05 19.39
C GLY A 122 14.20 13.32 17.92
N THR A 123 14.21 12.30 17.06
CA THR A 123 13.81 12.44 15.66
C THR A 123 12.31 12.32 15.48
N ALA A 124 11.72 13.17 14.63
CA ALA A 124 10.33 13.07 14.22
C ALA A 124 10.01 11.68 13.63
N PRO A 125 8.84 11.08 13.93
CA PRO A 125 8.40 9.85 13.28
C PRO A 125 8.35 10.00 11.76
N ARG A 126 9.02 9.09 11.03
CA ARG A 126 9.08 9.09 9.56
C ARG A 126 8.31 7.94 8.96
N TYR A 127 7.72 8.20 7.79
CA TYR A 127 6.88 7.28 7.06
C TYR A 127 7.17 7.38 5.56
N ARG A 128 6.84 6.31 4.84
CA ARG A 128 6.90 6.23 3.38
C ARG A 128 5.53 5.81 2.85
N PHE A 129 5.03 6.50 1.83
CA PHE A 129 3.86 6.05 1.07
C PHE A 129 4.17 4.74 0.34
N SER A 130 3.23 3.80 0.36
CA SER A 130 3.35 2.63 -0.53
C SER A 130 3.03 3.03 -1.98
N GLU A 131 3.64 2.33 -2.93
CA GLU A 131 3.47 2.63 -4.36
C GLU A 131 1.99 2.66 -4.77
N TRP A 132 1.25 1.59 -4.44
CA TRP A 132 -0.17 1.50 -4.79
C TRP A 132 -1.00 2.65 -4.22
N PHE A 133 -0.66 3.13 -3.02
CA PHE A 133 -1.39 4.22 -2.38
C PHE A 133 -1.04 5.57 -3.01
N SER A 134 0.24 5.80 -3.31
CA SER A 134 0.68 7.01 -4.02
C SER A 134 0.08 7.11 -5.42
N GLU A 135 0.01 6.00 -6.16
CA GLU A 135 -0.66 5.94 -7.46
C GLU A 135 -2.15 6.28 -7.36
N GLN A 136 -2.83 5.78 -6.32
CA GLN A 136 -4.24 6.08 -6.10
C GLN A 136 -4.47 7.55 -5.75
N LEU A 137 -3.59 8.15 -4.92
CA LEU A 137 -3.61 9.58 -4.60
C LEU A 137 -3.44 10.44 -5.86
N LEU A 138 -2.45 10.15 -6.70
CA LEU A 138 -2.19 10.90 -7.94
C LEU A 138 -3.34 10.80 -8.94
N ASN A 139 -4.00 9.64 -9.01
CA ASN A 139 -5.16 9.43 -9.89
C ASN A 139 -6.49 9.93 -9.30
N TRP A 140 -6.49 10.37 -8.03
CA TRP A 140 -7.71 10.79 -7.36
C TRP A 140 -8.17 12.16 -7.83
N LYS A 141 -9.35 12.20 -8.46
CA LYS A 141 -10.02 13.47 -8.75
C LYS A 141 -10.76 13.94 -7.52
N ALA A 142 -10.11 14.81 -6.74
CA ALA A 142 -10.76 15.55 -5.67
C ALA A 142 -11.82 16.48 -6.28
N THR A 143 -13.08 16.03 -6.29
CA THR A 143 -14.25 16.88 -6.53
C THR A 143 -14.52 17.82 -5.36
#